data_AF-A0A814KU45-F1
#
_entry.id   AF-A0A814KU45-F1
#
_cell.length_a   1.000
_cell.length_b   1.000
_cell.length_c   1.000
_cell.angle_alpha   90.00
_cell.angle_beta   90.00
_cell.angle_gamma   90.00
#
_symmetry.space_group_name_H-M   'P 1'
#
loop_
_entity.id
_entity.type
_entity.pdbx_description
1 polymer ?
#
loop_
_entity_poly.entity_id
_entity_poly.type
_entity_poly.pdbx_seq_one_letter_code
_entity_poly.pdbx_strand_id
1 'polypeptide(L)'
;MIKWKLRAIVSCKHPKRTYSNSIGEDEISTWDLVDDTDAINLVAFNLDSYIMSNKLVEGQVSYEFDDLSIRTVDNLYKKLPHAYQLIVNKATNVREIIISFNYQLTYNFIHLNEIEILPLNSIIG
;
A
#
# COMPACT_ATOMS: atom_id res chain seq x y z
N MET A 1 20.28 12.72 8.69
CA MET A 1 19.18 12.03 7.97
C MET A 1 19.11 10.60 8.45
N ILE A 2 17.96 10.17 8.94
CA ILE A 2 17.75 8.79 9.35
C ILE A 2 17.55 7.97 8.08
N LYS A 3 18.46 7.03 7.81
CA LYS A 3 18.30 6.04 6.75
C LYS A 3 17.52 4.87 7.32
N TRP A 4 16.44 4.49 6.66
CA TRP A 4 15.59 3.38 7.05
C TRP A 4 15.24 2.55 5.81
N LYS A 5 14.92 1.29 6.05
CA LYS A 5 14.50 0.33 5.04
C LYS A 5 13.24 -0.35 5.54
N LEU A 6 12.31 -0.64 4.65
CA LEU A 6 11.12 -1.45 4.95
C LEU A 6 11.20 -2.75 4.18
N ARG A 7 10.90 -3.87 4.83
CA ARG A 7 10.63 -5.13 4.15
C ARG A 7 9.16 -5.45 4.31
N ALA A 8 8.45 -5.60 3.19
CA ALA A 8 7.02 -5.86 3.22
C ALA A 8 6.57 -6.65 1.99
N ILE A 9 5.43 -7.30 2.15
CA ILE A 9 4.68 -7.94 1.07
C ILE A 9 3.67 -6.93 0.50
N VAL A 10 3.47 -6.94 -0.82
CA VAL A 10 2.35 -6.22 -1.44
C VAL A 10 1.10 -7.06 -1.28
N SER A 11 0.25 -6.67 -0.32
CA SER A 11 -1.02 -7.36 -0.04
C SER A 11 -2.13 -7.01 -1.02
N CYS A 12 -2.14 -5.77 -1.52
CA CYS A 12 -3.13 -5.32 -2.50
C CYS A 12 -2.51 -4.30 -3.45
N LYS A 13 -2.73 -4.47 -4.75
CA LYS A 13 -2.49 -3.46 -5.77
C LYS A 13 -3.81 -2.83 -6.19
N HIS A 14 -4.00 -1.56 -5.85
CA HIS A 14 -5.24 -0.87 -6.17
C HIS A 14 -5.31 -0.47 -7.65
N PRO A 15 -6.52 -0.27 -8.20
CA PRO A 15 -6.69 0.30 -9.51
C PRO A 15 -6.02 1.67 -9.63
N LYS A 16 -5.29 1.84 -10.73
CA LYS A 16 -4.64 3.10 -11.10
C LYS A 16 -5.68 4.21 -11.24
N ARG A 17 -5.41 5.37 -10.65
CA ARG A 17 -6.29 6.55 -10.73
C ARG A 17 -5.62 7.62 -11.57
N THR A 18 -6.38 8.28 -12.43
CA THR A 18 -5.93 9.42 -13.21
C THR A 18 -6.75 10.65 -12.84
N TYR A 19 -6.09 11.80 -12.78
CA TYR A 19 -6.70 13.09 -12.49
C TYR A 19 -6.29 14.05 -13.59
N SER A 20 -7.23 14.87 -14.07
CA SER A 20 -6.92 15.94 -15.01
C SER A 20 -7.27 17.26 -14.33
N ASN A 21 -6.32 18.19 -14.33
CA ASN A 21 -6.48 19.53 -13.78
C ASN A 21 -5.96 20.58 -14.79
N SER A 22 -6.05 21.86 -14.43
CA SER A 22 -5.64 22.97 -15.31
C SER A 22 -4.14 22.99 -15.65
N ILE A 23 -3.31 22.22 -14.94
CA ILE A 23 -1.86 22.13 -15.12
C ILE A 23 -1.50 20.91 -15.97
N GLY A 24 -2.24 19.80 -15.84
CA GLY A 24 -2.02 18.60 -16.64
C GLY A 24 -2.76 17.37 -16.13
N GLU A 25 -2.31 16.21 -16.61
CA GLU A 25 -2.78 14.89 -16.18
C GLU A 25 -1.81 14.30 -15.18
N ASP A 26 -2.34 13.90 -14.01
CA ASP A 26 -1.61 13.17 -12.98
C ASP A 26 -2.11 11.72 -12.92
N GLU A 27 -1.18 10.81 -12.68
CA GLU A 27 -1.44 9.40 -12.44
C GLU A 27 -1.02 9.03 -11.02
N ILE A 28 -1.87 8.29 -10.31
CA ILE A 28 -1.61 7.80 -8.96
C ILE A 28 -1.84 6.30 -8.92
N SER A 29 -0.84 5.57 -8.45
CA SER A 29 -0.97 4.17 -8.07
C SER A 29 -0.74 4.02 -6.58
N THR A 30 -1.56 3.16 -5.96
CA THR A 30 -1.51 2.89 -4.53
C THR A 30 -1.41 1.39 -4.28
N TRP A 31 -0.63 1.00 -3.29
CA TRP A 31 -0.47 -0.37 -2.83
C TRP A 31 -0.63 -0.45 -1.32
N ASP A 32 -1.12 -1.58 -0.84
CA ASP A 32 -1.12 -1.90 0.58
C ASP A 32 0.05 -2.83 0.86
N LEU A 33 1.00 -2.35 1.67
CA LEU A 33 2.16 -3.10 2.12
C LEU A 33 1.87 -3.70 3.49
N VAL A 34 2.32 -4.93 3.72
CA VAL A 34 2.15 -5.58 5.01
C VAL A 34 3.46 -6.25 5.43
N ASP A 35 3.86 -6.00 6.67
CA ASP A 35 4.95 -6.70 7.34
C ASP A 35 4.45 -7.45 8.58
N ASP A 36 5.35 -7.92 9.44
CA ASP A 36 5.03 -8.64 10.67
C ASP A 36 4.34 -7.79 11.75
N THR A 37 4.26 -6.48 11.56
CA THR A 37 3.75 -5.53 12.56
C THR A 37 2.42 -4.91 12.16
N ASP A 38 2.30 -4.40 10.93
CA ASP A 38 1.11 -3.67 10.50
C ASP A 38 1.01 -3.60 8.96
N ALA A 39 -0.11 -3.04 8.49
CA ALA A 39 -0.33 -2.69 7.10
C ALA A 39 -0.19 -1.17 6.89
N ILE A 40 0.50 -0.77 5.82
CA ILE A 40 0.70 0.64 5.47
C ILE A 40 0.46 0.90 3.98
N ASN A 41 -0.06 2.09 3.66
CA ASN A 41 -0.28 2.48 2.27
C ASN A 41 1.03 2.99 1.63
N LEU A 42 1.31 2.56 0.40
CA LEU A 42 2.35 3.08 -0.46
C LEU A 42 1.72 3.80 -1.65
N VAL A 43 2.17 5.02 -1.94
CA VAL A 43 1.67 5.85 -3.03
C VAL A 43 2.81 6.25 -3.96
N ALA A 44 2.59 6.11 -5.27
CA ALA A 44 3.49 6.63 -6.29
C ALA A 44 2.73 7.50 -7.29
N PHE A 45 3.42 8.52 -7.81
CA PHE A 45 2.87 9.51 -8.72
C PHE A 45 3.54 9.41 -10.09
N ASN A 46 2.78 9.62 -11.16
CA ASN A 46 3.27 9.84 -12.52
C ASN A 46 4.28 8.77 -12.99
N LEU A 47 5.51 9.16 -13.31
CA LEU A 47 6.53 8.22 -13.77
C LEU A 47 6.83 7.12 -12.73
N ASP A 48 6.83 7.47 -11.44
CA ASP A 48 7.09 6.50 -10.38
C ASP A 48 5.92 5.51 -10.25
N SER A 49 4.69 5.95 -10.52
CA SER A 49 3.50 5.07 -10.61
C SER A 49 3.69 4.01 -11.70
N TYR A 50 4.12 4.43 -12.89
CA TYR A 50 4.40 3.51 -13.99
C TYR A 50 5.53 2.52 -13.65
N ILE A 51 6.66 3.02 -13.13
CA ILE A 51 7.82 2.18 -12.77
C ILE A 51 7.43 1.15 -11.71
N MET A 52 6.80 1.59 -10.62
CA MET A 52 6.44 0.70 -9.51
C MET A 52 5.34 -0.27 -9.89
N SER A 53 4.41 0.11 -10.77
CA SER A 53 3.38 -0.81 -11.29
C SER A 53 3.96 -2.00 -12.04
N ASN A 54 5.12 -1.84 -12.69
CA ASN A 54 5.80 -2.93 -13.40
C ASN A 54 6.70 -3.77 -12.48
N LYS A 55 7.10 -3.23 -11.31
CA LYS A 55 7.97 -3.92 -10.34
C LYS A 55 7.20 -4.65 -9.24
N LEU A 56 6.12 -4.04 -8.75
CA LEU A 56 5.35 -4.51 -7.60
C LEU A 56 4.21 -5.41 -8.07
N VAL A 57 4.27 -6.66 -7.61
CA VAL A 57 3.26 -7.70 -7.83
C VAL A 57 2.62 -8.04 -6.49
N GLU A 58 1.30 -8.18 -6.49
CA GLU A 58 0.53 -8.60 -5.32
C GLU A 58 0.77 -10.07 -5.00
N GLY A 59 0.87 -10.42 -3.70
CA GLY A 59 0.97 -11.81 -3.25
C GLY A 59 2.27 -12.16 -2.54
N GLN A 60 2.78 -13.38 -2.68
CA GLN A 60 3.78 -13.96 -1.75
C GLN A 60 5.21 -13.41 -1.85
N VAL A 61 5.46 -12.46 -2.75
CA VAL A 61 6.79 -11.89 -2.95
C VAL A 61 7.04 -10.77 -1.94
N SER A 62 8.17 -10.83 -1.25
CA SER A 62 8.61 -9.76 -0.36
C SER A 62 9.50 -8.78 -1.10
N TYR A 63 9.35 -7.50 -0.78
CA TYR A 63 10.16 -6.42 -1.32
C TYR A 63 10.90 -5.71 -0.19
N GLU A 64 12.12 -5.25 -0.47
CA GLU A 64 12.82 -4.26 0.35
C GLU A 64 12.75 -2.89 -0.33
N PHE A 65 12.31 -1.90 0.43
CA PHE A 65 12.15 -0.52 0.02
C PHE A 65 13.11 0.37 0.78
N ASP A 66 13.79 1.25 0.07
CA ASP A 66 14.72 2.25 0.60
C ASP A 66 14.29 3.66 0.17
N ASP A 67 14.61 4.67 0.99
CA ASP A 67 14.46 6.09 0.65
C ASP A 67 13.01 6.52 0.27
N LEU A 68 12.03 5.89 0.92
CA LEU A 68 10.63 6.33 0.89
C LEU A 68 10.43 7.57 1.79
N SER A 69 9.43 8.38 1.47
CA SER A 69 8.98 9.48 2.34
C SER A 69 7.76 9.09 3.15
N ILE A 70 7.69 9.51 4.41
CA ILE A 70 6.54 9.28 5.28
C ILE A 70 5.66 10.53 5.29
N ARG A 71 4.36 10.37 5.12
CA ARG A 71 3.37 11.44 5.24
C ARG A 71 2.18 10.99 6.08
N THR A 72 1.51 11.92 6.74
CA THR A 72 0.20 11.64 7.36
C THR A 72 -0.83 11.32 6.29
N VAL A 73 -1.67 10.33 6.57
CA VAL A 73 -2.83 10.03 5.72
C VAL A 73 -3.93 11.02 6.05
N ASP A 74 -4.54 11.59 5.02
CA ASP A 74 -5.78 12.33 5.18
C ASP A 74 -6.91 11.33 5.48
N ASN A 75 -7.59 11.53 6.61
CA ASN A 75 -8.66 10.65 7.08
C ASN A 75 -9.77 10.44 6.04
N LEU A 76 -9.98 11.40 5.12
CA LEU A 76 -10.97 11.28 4.04
C LEU A 76 -10.60 10.22 2.99
N TYR A 77 -9.32 9.89 2.86
CA TYR A 77 -8.80 8.97 1.84
C TYR A 77 -8.15 7.72 2.44
N LYS A 78 -8.35 7.53 3.75
CA LYS A 78 -7.73 6.49 4.54
C LYS A 78 -8.35 5.13 4.24
N LYS A 79 -7.60 4.25 3.58
CA LYS A 79 -7.99 2.86 3.30
C LYS A 79 -7.61 1.90 4.42
N LEU A 80 -6.48 2.15 5.08
CA LEU A 80 -5.95 1.33 6.17
C LEU A 80 -5.98 2.13 7.48
N PRO A 81 -6.14 1.50 8.65
CA PRO A 81 -6.19 2.18 9.94
C PRO A 81 -4.88 2.90 10.32
N HIS A 82 -3.77 2.63 9.63
CA HIS A 82 -2.47 3.27 9.87
C HIS A 82 -2.50 4.79 9.67
N ALA A 83 -1.88 5.56 10.58
CA ALA A 83 -1.94 7.03 10.56
C ALA A 83 -1.06 7.67 9.46
N TYR A 84 -0.11 6.93 8.93
CA TYR A 84 0.86 7.38 7.93
C TYR A 84 0.79 6.55 6.65
N GLN A 85 1.30 7.12 5.57
CA GLN A 85 1.52 6.51 4.27
C GLN A 85 2.95 6.77 3.80
N LEU A 86 3.41 5.89 2.93
CA LEU A 86 4.70 5.97 2.28
C LEU A 86 4.52 6.55 0.88
N ILE A 87 5.42 7.44 0.51
CA ILE A 87 5.46 8.06 -0.81
C ILE A 87 6.74 7.63 -1.50
N VAL A 88 6.58 7.11 -2.71
CA VAL A 88 7.69 6.80 -3.61
C VAL A 88 8.28 8.11 -4.13
N ASN A 89 9.60 8.20 -4.09
CA ASN A 89 10.39 9.30 -4.61
C ASN A 89 11.30 8.83 -5.72
N LYS A 90 11.89 9.78 -6.44
CA LYS A 90 12.93 9.50 -7.47
C LYS A 90 14.14 8.73 -6.94
N ALA A 91 14.47 8.88 -5.65
CA ALA A 91 15.58 8.18 -5.00
C ALA A 91 15.17 6.80 -4.44
N THR A 92 13.88 6.47 -4.44
CA THR A 92 13.39 5.22 -3.87
C THR A 92 13.92 4.03 -4.65
N ASN A 93 14.58 3.13 -3.93
CA ASN A 93 15.03 1.86 -4.49
C ASN A 93 14.14 0.74 -3.97
N VAL A 94 13.75 -0.15 -4.87
CA VAL A 94 12.92 -1.32 -4.56
C VAL A 94 13.55 -2.54 -5.19
N ARG A 95 13.74 -3.59 -4.39
CA ARG A 95 14.22 -4.89 -4.86
C ARG A 95 13.34 -6.00 -4.32
N GLU A 96 13.03 -6.94 -5.20
CA GLU A 96 12.41 -8.21 -4.83
C GLU A 96 13.40 -9.06 -4.02
N ILE A 97 12.87 -9.78 -3.03
CA ILE A 97 13.64 -10.63 -2.14
C ILE A 97 12.96 -11.99 -2.03
N ILE A 98 13.73 -13.04 -2.37
CA ILE A 98 13.35 -14.44 -2.18
C ILE A 98 13.83 -14.87 -0.79
N ILE A 99 13.08 -14.49 0.24
CA ILE A 99 13.28 -14.98 1.60
C ILE A 99 11.92 -15.50 2.06
N SER A 100 11.90 -16.61 2.81
CA SER A 100 10.68 -17.08 3.48
C SER A 100 10.25 -16.04 4.51
N PHE A 101 9.45 -15.08 4.09
CA PHE A 101 8.81 -14.14 4.98
C PHE A 101 7.61 -14.88 5.57
N ASN A 102 7.70 -15.25 6.85
CA ASN A 102 6.66 -16.01 7.55
C ASN A 102 5.43 -15.13 7.90
N TYR A 103 5.14 -14.11 7.11
CA TYR A 103 3.91 -13.35 7.27
C TYR A 103 2.80 -14.01 6.44
N GLN A 104 1.85 -14.62 7.14
CA GLN A 104 0.61 -15.09 6.54
C GLN A 104 -0.40 -13.95 6.62
N LEU A 105 -1.04 -13.62 5.50
CA LEU A 105 -2.17 -12.69 5.47
C LEU A 105 -3.19 -13.11 6.52
N THR A 106 -3.35 -12.29 7.55
CA THR A 106 -4.32 -12.53 8.62
C THR A 106 -5.62 -11.86 8.22
N TYR A 107 -6.70 -12.63 8.14
CA TYR A 107 -8.03 -12.14 7.79
C TYR A 107 -8.93 -12.19 9.03
N ASN A 108 -9.69 -11.13 9.27
CA ASN A 108 -10.74 -11.11 10.28
C ASN A 108 -12.06 -11.53 9.64
N PHE A 109 -12.22 -12.84 9.44
CA PHE A 109 -13.44 -13.37 8.83
C PHE A 109 -14.66 -13.11 9.71
N ILE A 110 -15.72 -12.58 9.10
CA ILE A 110 -17.05 -12.48 9.69
C ILE A 110 -17.91 -13.57 9.04
N HIS A 111 -18.66 -14.32 9.86
CA HIS A 111 -19.55 -15.34 9.30
C HIS A 111 -20.75 -14.70 8.58
N LEU A 112 -21.25 -15.35 7.52
CA LEU A 112 -22.32 -14.79 6.69
C LEU A 112 -23.60 -14.46 7.49
N ASN A 113 -23.92 -15.27 8.50
CA ASN A 113 -25.05 -15.06 9.41
C ASN A 113 -24.84 -13.89 10.39
N GLU A 114 -23.61 -13.40 10.57
CA GLU A 114 -23.29 -12.25 11.41
C GLU A 114 -23.41 -10.93 10.64
N ILE A 115 -23.60 -10.96 9.32
CA ILE A 115 -23.73 -9.73 8.52
C ILE A 115 -25.01 -8.96 8.88
N GLU A 116 -26.11 -9.65 9.19
CA GLU A 116 -27.40 -9.02 9.52
C GLU A 116 -27.35 -8.16 10.79
N ILE A 117 -26.41 -8.45 11.70
CA ILE A 117 -26.23 -7.71 12.95
C ILE A 117 -25.21 -6.57 12.82
N LEU A 118 -24.53 -6.46 11.67
CA LEU A 118 -23.58 -5.39 11.44
C LEU A 118 -24.31 -4.06 11.16
N PRO A 119 -23.84 -2.94 11.71
CA PRO A 119 -24.34 -1.62 11.34
C PRO A 119 -24.28 -1.39 9.83
N LEU A 120 -25.27 -0.67 9.30
CA LEU A 120 -25.25 -0.22 7.91
C LEU A 120 -23.95 0.56 7.63
N ASN A 121 -23.27 0.22 6.53
CA ASN A 121 -21.93 0.71 6.13
C ASN A 121 -20.74 0.12 6.90
N SER A 122 -20.92 -1.00 7.60
CA SER A 122 -19.78 -1.77 8.12
C SER A 122 -18.88 -2.24 6.98
N ILE A 123 -17.59 -1.97 7.12
CA ILE A 123 -16.56 -2.40 6.15
C ILE A 123 -16.05 -3.76 6.60
N ILE A 124 -16.25 -4.78 5.77
CA ILE A 124 -15.71 -6.13 5.95
C ILE A 124 -14.42 -6.18 5.12
N GLY A 125 -13.28 -6.40 5.77
CA GLY A 125 -11.95 -6.42 5.16
C GLY A 125 -11.12 -7.62 5.63
#